data_AF-I8A1V6-F1
#
_entry.id   AF-I8A1V6-F1
#
_cell.length_a   1.000
_cell.length_b   1.000
_cell.length_c   1.000
_cell.angle_alpha   90.00
_cell.angle_beta   90.00
_cell.angle_gamma   90.00
#
_symmetry.space_group_name_H-M   'P 1'
#
loop_
_entity.id
_entity.type
_entity.pdbx_description
1 polymer ?
#
loop_
_entity_poly.entity_id
_entity_poly.type
_entity_poly.pdbx_seq_one_letter_code
_entity_poly.pdbx_strand_id
1 'polypeptide(L)'
;MSNLPSHASPTFTAQASSSHRAVDDMSLDSTSAAPPSLNSRIDELRGDAASQTDATEHTRGDITPAVPASLLSPSFTPPATPGGTINQAQLLQQTQQPTHTKPPKLLSCLPNVECIVRARIPTTNGAEMFLHLYHNDLDNKEHLAIVFGNSIRSRSLDAVRPGETEMDRMIRGAYIGTLRPGRVSSWYDSSANTESASSGQGRSTPDAPVSSQTSELAQSSTNQAPLVRIHSECYTGETAWSARCDCGEQLDEAARLMSLPMETLNEVASQQDLSVPSNASGGVIIYLRQEGRGIGLGEKLKAYNLQDLGSDTVEANLLLRHPADARSYGLATAMLVDLGLGVDSNPHGIRLLTNNPDKIRAVEGPNREVVVKERVPMVPLAWRTGGKMGITSTEVEGYLRTKISKMGHMLQ
;
A
#
# COMPACT_ATOMS: atom_id res chain seq x y z
N MET A 1 31.85 1.61 -51.92
CA MET A 1 30.65 0.91 -51.43
C MET A 1 30.64 1.03 -49.91
N SER A 2 30.02 2.11 -49.38
CA SER A 2 28.67 2.12 -48.75
C SER A 2 28.67 1.41 -47.38
N ASN A 3 28.18 1.92 -46.25
CA ASN A 3 27.64 3.20 -45.79
C ASN A 3 27.28 2.94 -44.32
N LEU A 4 27.90 3.58 -43.32
CA LEU A 4 27.32 3.75 -41.98
C LEU A 4 28.01 4.93 -41.26
N PRO A 5 27.27 5.97 -40.83
CA PRO A 5 27.82 7.09 -40.06
C PRO A 5 27.69 6.88 -38.55
N SER A 6 28.72 7.30 -37.83
CA SER A 6 28.74 7.56 -36.40
C SER A 6 28.38 9.02 -36.09
N HIS A 7 27.77 9.22 -34.92
CA HIS A 7 27.53 10.49 -34.17
C HIS A 7 26.34 11.38 -34.53
N ALA A 8 25.45 11.59 -33.53
CA ALA A 8 25.06 12.93 -33.04
C ALA A 8 24.27 12.82 -31.72
N SER A 9 24.90 13.22 -30.60
CA SER A 9 24.20 13.69 -29.39
C SER A 9 24.26 15.22 -29.39
N PRO A 10 23.21 15.96 -29.02
CA PRO A 10 23.26 17.43 -29.04
C PRO A 10 24.05 17.95 -27.83
N THR A 11 25.18 18.60 -28.13
CA THR A 11 25.95 19.42 -27.18
C THR A 11 25.26 20.78 -27.06
N PHE A 12 24.81 21.14 -25.86
CA PHE A 12 24.42 22.53 -25.56
C PHE A 12 25.64 23.31 -25.09
N THR A 13 26.00 24.34 -25.86
CA THR A 13 27.06 25.31 -25.56
C THR A 13 26.61 26.30 -24.48
N ALA A 14 27.53 26.62 -23.57
CA ALA A 14 27.36 27.65 -22.55
C ALA A 14 27.39 29.05 -23.18
N GLN A 15 26.39 29.89 -22.88
CA GLN A 15 26.40 31.32 -23.18
C GLN A 15 27.03 32.10 -22.02
N ALA A 16 27.85 33.08 -22.40
CA ALA A 16 28.67 33.89 -21.50
C ALA A 16 27.89 34.96 -20.74
N SER A 17 28.51 35.35 -19.63
CA SER A 17 28.16 36.33 -18.59
C SER A 17 27.69 37.71 -19.03
N SER A 18 26.69 38.25 -18.34
CA SER A 18 26.50 39.70 -18.15
C SER A 18 26.30 40.04 -16.66
N SER A 19 27.24 40.85 -16.16
CA SER A 19 27.20 41.80 -15.03
C SER A 19 26.41 41.46 -13.75
N HIS A 20 27.18 41.21 -12.68
CA HIS A 20 26.79 41.29 -11.27
C HIS A 20 26.05 42.59 -10.92
N ARG A 21 24.94 42.46 -10.18
CA ARG A 21 24.43 43.50 -9.29
C ARG A 21 24.24 42.90 -7.90
N ALA A 22 24.84 43.53 -6.91
CA ALA A 22 24.96 43.06 -5.53
C ALA A 22 23.59 42.83 -4.88
N VAL A 23 23.48 41.73 -4.13
CA VAL A 23 22.35 41.42 -3.27
C VAL A 23 22.73 41.93 -1.89
N ASP A 24 22.08 43.01 -1.45
CA ASP A 24 22.22 43.50 -0.08
C ASP A 24 21.34 42.69 0.87
N ASP A 25 21.97 42.36 2.00
CA ASP A 25 21.47 41.67 3.17
C ASP A 25 20.30 42.45 3.80
N MET A 26 19.18 41.79 4.12
CA MET A 26 18.05 42.44 4.79
C MET A 26 17.67 41.68 6.06
N SER A 27 18.10 42.27 7.18
CA SER A 27 17.79 41.96 8.56
C SER A 27 16.31 41.73 8.84
N LEU A 28 16.07 40.74 9.70
CA LEU A 28 14.87 40.60 10.52
C LEU A 28 14.91 41.64 11.65
N ASP A 29 13.96 42.59 11.66
CA ASP A 29 13.37 43.07 12.93
C ASP A 29 12.08 43.90 12.73
N SER A 30 11.01 43.38 13.33
CA SER A 30 9.96 44.06 14.09
C SER A 30 9.00 45.12 13.48
N THR A 31 7.70 44.83 13.71
CA THR A 31 6.58 45.73 14.14
C THR A 31 5.49 46.22 13.17
N SER A 32 4.27 45.73 13.47
CA SER A 32 2.91 46.32 13.42
C SER A 32 2.30 46.85 12.10
N ALA A 33 1.22 46.20 11.66
CA ALA A 33 -0.11 46.82 11.44
C ALA A 33 -1.14 45.77 10.97
N ALA A 34 -2.39 45.90 11.44
CA ALA A 34 -3.52 45.02 11.18
C ALA A 34 -4.06 45.09 9.72
N PRO A 35 -4.80 44.08 9.22
CA PRO A 35 -5.31 44.06 7.84
C PRO A 35 -6.69 44.73 7.71
N PRO A 36 -6.98 45.47 6.61
CA PRO A 36 -8.35 45.81 6.25
C PRO A 36 -9.00 44.76 5.34
N SER A 37 -10.31 44.63 5.51
CA SER A 37 -11.24 43.72 4.85
C SER A 37 -11.39 43.95 3.33
N LEU A 38 -11.33 42.86 2.55
CA LEU A 38 -11.64 42.80 1.13
C LEU A 38 -13.15 42.53 0.91
N ASN A 39 -13.92 43.59 0.73
CA ASN A 39 -15.28 43.54 0.17
C ASN A 39 -15.49 44.78 -0.70
N SER A 40 -15.13 44.69 -1.98
CA SER A 40 -15.65 45.54 -3.08
C SER A 40 -14.79 45.33 -4.33
N ARG A 41 -15.19 44.43 -5.25
CA ARG A 41 -14.73 44.47 -6.67
C ARG A 41 -15.41 43.49 -7.64
N ILE A 42 -16.71 43.23 -7.53
CA ILE A 42 -17.48 42.66 -8.65
C ILE A 42 -18.86 43.32 -8.69
N ASP A 43 -18.87 44.64 -8.92
CA ASP A 43 -20.10 45.42 -9.16
C ASP A 43 -19.98 46.31 -10.41
N GLU A 44 -19.15 45.89 -11.36
CA GLU A 44 -19.05 46.48 -12.69
C GLU A 44 -18.94 45.34 -13.71
N LEU A 45 -20.10 44.90 -14.22
CA LEU A 45 -20.35 44.30 -15.55
C LEU A 45 -21.81 43.78 -15.60
N ARG A 46 -22.76 44.66 -15.25
CA ARG A 46 -24.19 44.40 -15.41
C ARG A 46 -24.86 45.64 -15.97
N GLY A 47 -24.91 45.73 -17.30
CA GLY A 47 -25.60 46.76 -18.05
C GLY A 47 -25.79 46.30 -19.49
N ASP A 48 -27.04 46.34 -19.94
CA ASP A 48 -27.52 46.21 -21.33
C ASP A 48 -27.64 44.81 -21.95
N ALA A 49 -28.79 44.17 -21.68
CA ALA A 49 -29.68 43.67 -22.73
C ALA A 49 -31.03 43.25 -22.13
N ALA A 50 -32.04 44.12 -22.27
CA ALA A 50 -33.44 43.76 -22.09
C ALA A 50 -34.13 43.73 -23.46
N SER A 51 -34.66 42.57 -23.85
CA SER A 51 -36.04 42.39 -24.36
C SER A 51 -36.17 41.06 -25.09
N GLN A 52 -36.91 40.13 -24.49
CA GLN A 52 -38.14 39.58 -25.07
C GLN A 52 -38.73 38.57 -24.09
N THR A 53 -39.98 38.83 -23.75
CA THR A 53 -40.87 38.04 -22.92
C THR A 53 -41.29 36.78 -23.64
N ASP A 54 -41.21 35.61 -22.99
CA ASP A 54 -42.38 34.73 -22.92
C ASP A 54 -42.32 33.80 -21.71
N ALA A 55 -43.49 33.54 -21.15
CA ALA A 55 -43.70 32.84 -19.88
C ALA A 55 -43.62 31.32 -20.04
N THR A 56 -43.07 30.63 -19.03
CA THR A 56 -43.57 29.33 -18.54
C THR A 56 -42.81 28.94 -17.27
N GLU A 57 -43.57 28.71 -16.20
CA GLU A 57 -43.12 28.14 -14.93
C GLU A 57 -42.59 26.72 -15.15
N HIS A 58 -41.40 26.38 -14.62
CA HIS A 58 -41.10 25.04 -14.11
C HIS A 58 -39.89 25.06 -13.17
N THR A 59 -40.15 24.69 -11.90
CA THR A 59 -39.31 23.94 -10.96
C THR A 59 -37.79 23.98 -11.18
N ARG A 60 -37.08 24.84 -10.42
CA ARG A 60 -35.64 24.72 -10.17
C ARG A 60 -35.36 23.56 -9.21
N GLY A 61 -35.16 22.36 -9.75
CA GLY A 61 -34.21 21.41 -9.17
C GLY A 61 -32.86 21.65 -9.85
N ASP A 62 -31.77 21.66 -9.09
CA ASP A 62 -30.42 21.64 -9.67
C ASP A 62 -30.26 20.34 -10.48
N ILE A 63 -30.35 20.44 -11.80
CA ILE A 63 -30.10 19.32 -12.71
C ILE A 63 -28.61 19.35 -13.01
N THR A 64 -27.85 18.45 -12.39
CA THR A 64 -26.48 18.11 -12.82
C THR A 64 -26.52 17.82 -14.33
N PRO A 65 -25.71 18.50 -15.17
CA PRO A 65 -25.74 18.27 -16.60
C PRO A 65 -25.45 16.80 -16.92
N ALA A 66 -26.13 16.26 -17.93
CA ALA A 66 -25.96 14.88 -18.35
C ALA A 66 -24.48 14.58 -18.63
N VAL A 67 -23.99 13.48 -18.04
CA VAL A 67 -22.59 13.04 -18.11
C VAL A 67 -22.17 12.92 -19.59
N PRO A 68 -21.10 13.60 -20.04
CA PRO A 68 -20.70 13.59 -21.45
C PRO A 68 -20.29 12.18 -21.90
N ALA A 69 -20.67 11.81 -23.14
CA ALA A 69 -20.39 10.49 -23.73
C ALA A 69 -18.88 10.15 -23.84
N SER A 70 -18.01 11.15 -23.73
CA SER A 70 -16.55 11.02 -23.73
C SER A 70 -15.94 10.51 -22.41
N LEU A 71 -16.73 10.35 -21.34
CA LEU A 71 -16.30 9.65 -20.11
C LEU A 71 -16.28 8.11 -20.24
N LEU A 72 -16.73 7.59 -21.39
CA LEU A 72 -16.67 6.17 -21.72
C LEU A 72 -15.22 5.77 -22.06
N SER A 73 -14.47 5.36 -21.04
CA SER A 73 -13.18 4.68 -21.21
C SER A 73 -13.39 3.42 -22.08
N PRO A 74 -12.49 3.08 -23.04
CA PRO A 74 -12.60 1.82 -23.75
C PRO A 74 -12.40 0.69 -22.75
N SER A 75 -13.50 0.01 -22.43
CA SER A 75 -13.51 -1.14 -21.53
C SER A 75 -12.62 -2.26 -22.07
N PHE A 76 -11.85 -2.90 -21.18
CA PHE A 76 -11.21 -4.19 -21.44
C PHE A 76 -12.30 -5.28 -21.43
N THR A 77 -13.13 -5.31 -22.47
CA THR A 77 -14.16 -6.33 -22.76
C THR A 77 -14.67 -6.10 -24.20
N PRO A 78 -15.02 -7.17 -24.96
CA PRO A 78 -15.29 -7.05 -26.40
C PRO A 78 -16.54 -6.19 -26.69
N PRO A 79 -16.64 -5.58 -27.88
CA PRO A 79 -17.58 -4.50 -28.14
C PRO A 79 -19.02 -5.02 -28.08
N ALA A 80 -19.87 -4.31 -27.32
CA ALA A 80 -21.29 -4.56 -27.27
C ALA A 80 -22.01 -4.00 -28.52
N THR A 81 -23.09 -4.67 -28.89
CA THR A 81 -24.07 -4.34 -29.93
C THR A 81 -24.55 -2.88 -29.82
N PRO A 82 -24.72 -2.13 -30.94
CA PRO A 82 -25.12 -0.72 -30.88
C PRO A 82 -26.63 -0.58 -30.61
N GLY A 83 -27.03 0.28 -29.67
CA GLY A 83 -28.41 0.81 -29.61
C GLY A 83 -29.14 0.87 -28.26
N GLY A 84 -28.51 0.63 -27.11
CA GLY A 84 -29.21 0.67 -25.81
C GLY A 84 -29.26 2.07 -25.19
N THR A 85 -30.45 2.67 -25.07
CA THR A 85 -30.70 3.81 -24.18
C THR A 85 -30.52 3.41 -22.71
N ILE A 86 -29.86 4.26 -21.92
CA ILE A 86 -29.64 4.04 -20.48
C ILE A 86 -30.98 4.12 -19.76
N ASN A 87 -31.47 2.99 -19.26
CA ASN A 87 -32.63 2.96 -18.39
C ASN A 87 -32.18 3.20 -16.94
N GLN A 88 -32.18 4.48 -16.51
CA GLN A 88 -31.78 4.88 -15.15
C GLN A 88 -32.55 4.10 -14.07
N ALA A 89 -33.81 3.72 -14.32
CA ALA A 89 -34.61 2.93 -13.37
C ALA A 89 -34.07 1.51 -13.15
N GLN A 90 -33.50 0.86 -14.19
CA GLN A 90 -32.85 -0.45 -14.04
C GLN A 90 -31.49 -0.35 -13.33
N LEU A 91 -30.76 0.74 -13.55
CA LEU A 91 -29.50 1.01 -12.85
C LEU A 91 -29.75 1.27 -11.35
N LEU A 92 -30.81 2.02 -11.02
CA LEU A 92 -31.27 2.28 -9.65
C LEU A 92 -31.85 1.04 -8.96
N GLN A 93 -32.35 0.04 -9.70
CA GLN A 93 -32.75 -1.24 -9.13
C GLN A 93 -31.54 -2.12 -8.75
N GLN A 94 -30.41 -2.00 -9.47
CA GLN A 94 -29.17 -2.68 -9.11
C GLN A 94 -28.49 -2.07 -7.87
N THR A 95 -28.66 -0.78 -7.60
CA THR A 95 -28.08 -0.11 -6.42
C THR A 95 -28.77 -0.46 -5.10
N GLN A 96 -29.98 -1.03 -5.14
CA GLN A 96 -30.76 -1.41 -3.95
C GLN A 96 -30.51 -2.85 -3.48
N GLN A 97 -29.79 -3.68 -4.24
CA GLN A 97 -29.45 -5.02 -3.80
C GLN A 97 -28.15 -5.00 -2.99
N PRO A 98 -28.13 -5.52 -1.75
CA PRO A 98 -26.87 -5.74 -1.04
C PRO A 98 -26.02 -6.71 -1.88
N THR A 99 -24.81 -6.28 -2.26
CA THR A 99 -23.87 -7.06 -3.10
C THR A 99 -23.27 -8.27 -2.38
N HIS A 100 -23.83 -8.64 -1.22
CA HIS A 100 -23.34 -9.63 -0.26
C HIS A 100 -23.40 -11.10 -0.69
N THR A 101 -23.75 -11.42 -1.94
CA THR A 101 -24.09 -12.80 -2.30
C THR A 101 -23.03 -13.56 -3.07
N LYS A 102 -21.92 -12.92 -3.49
CA LYS A 102 -20.84 -13.64 -4.20
C LYS A 102 -19.55 -13.69 -3.40
N PRO A 103 -19.04 -14.89 -3.06
CA PRO A 103 -17.73 -15.02 -2.46
C PRO A 103 -16.66 -14.38 -3.35
N PRO A 104 -15.55 -13.90 -2.78
CA PRO A 104 -14.47 -13.30 -3.56
C PRO A 104 -14.00 -14.30 -4.62
N LYS A 105 -13.80 -13.80 -5.85
CA LYS A 105 -13.35 -14.63 -6.96
C LYS A 105 -11.90 -15.06 -6.70
N LEU A 106 -11.72 -16.31 -6.28
CA LEU A 106 -10.41 -16.91 -6.11
C LEU A 106 -9.83 -17.28 -7.48
N LEU A 107 -8.51 -17.20 -7.59
CA LEU A 107 -7.79 -17.75 -8.75
C LEU A 107 -7.82 -19.28 -8.68
N SER A 108 -7.76 -19.95 -9.83
CA SER A 108 -7.68 -21.41 -9.90
C SER A 108 -6.36 -21.97 -9.37
N CYS A 109 -5.28 -21.20 -9.54
CA CYS A 109 -3.96 -21.49 -9.02
C CYS A 109 -3.32 -20.18 -8.55
N LEU A 110 -2.37 -20.29 -7.62
CA LEU A 110 -1.56 -19.14 -7.21
C LEU A 110 -0.60 -18.73 -8.34
N PRO A 111 -0.40 -17.42 -8.56
CA PRO A 111 0.59 -16.94 -9.51
C PRO A 111 2.01 -17.26 -9.02
N ASN A 112 2.96 -17.31 -9.96
CA ASN A 112 4.36 -17.42 -9.61
C ASN A 112 4.88 -16.04 -9.20
N VAL A 113 5.60 -16.01 -8.08
CA VAL A 113 6.21 -14.78 -7.55
C VAL A 113 7.68 -15.00 -7.27
N GLU A 114 8.48 -13.98 -7.50
CA GLU A 114 9.91 -14.01 -7.22
C GLU A 114 10.32 -12.71 -6.53
N CYS A 115 10.94 -12.81 -5.36
CA CYS A 115 11.53 -11.68 -4.67
C CYS A 115 12.85 -11.30 -5.38
N ILE A 116 12.81 -10.19 -6.11
CA ILE A 116 13.92 -9.71 -6.91
C ILE A 116 15.03 -9.17 -6.03
N VAL A 117 14.69 -8.34 -5.04
CA VAL A 117 15.65 -7.60 -4.22
C VAL A 117 15.08 -7.29 -2.84
N ARG A 118 15.96 -7.23 -1.83
CA ARG A 118 15.65 -6.77 -0.48
C ARG A 118 16.59 -5.67 -0.02
N ALA A 119 16.05 -4.62 0.60
CA ALA A 119 16.85 -3.58 1.23
C ALA A 119 16.38 -3.30 2.67
N ARG A 120 17.34 -3.08 3.58
CA ARG A 120 17.06 -2.56 4.93
C ARG A 120 16.71 -1.08 4.83
N ILE A 121 15.60 -0.69 5.45
CA ILE A 121 15.17 0.70 5.53
C ILE A 121 15.31 1.18 6.98
N PRO A 122 16.18 2.17 7.26
CA PRO A 122 16.27 2.77 8.58
C PRO A 122 14.94 3.42 8.97
N THR A 123 14.46 3.15 10.18
CA THR A 123 13.25 3.74 10.75
C THR A 123 13.62 4.71 11.88
N THR A 124 12.74 5.67 12.15
CA THR A 124 12.96 6.68 13.21
C THR A 124 12.83 6.11 14.62
N ASN A 125 12.11 5.01 14.78
CA ASN A 125 11.91 4.30 16.05
C ASN A 125 12.89 3.14 16.26
N GLY A 126 13.89 2.99 15.38
CA GLY A 126 14.91 1.95 15.49
C GLY A 126 14.43 0.54 15.13
N ALA A 127 13.19 0.38 14.69
CA ALA A 127 12.66 -0.90 14.23
C ALA A 127 13.43 -1.42 13.01
N GLU A 128 13.73 -2.72 13.02
CA GLU A 128 14.29 -3.41 11.87
C GLU A 128 13.21 -3.57 10.80
N MET A 129 13.35 -2.86 9.68
CA MET A 129 12.42 -2.90 8.57
C MET A 129 13.15 -3.20 7.27
N PHE A 130 12.56 -4.09 6.46
CA PHE A 130 13.08 -4.49 5.15
C PHE A 130 12.00 -4.36 4.09
N LEU A 131 12.36 -3.80 2.94
CA LEU A 131 11.52 -3.82 1.75
C LEU A 131 11.96 -4.96 0.86
N HIS A 132 11.01 -5.79 0.45
CA HIS A 132 11.18 -6.84 -0.54
C HIS A 132 10.38 -6.47 -1.78
N LEU A 133 11.04 -6.45 -2.94
CA LEU A 133 10.40 -6.18 -4.23
C LEU A 133 10.13 -7.50 -4.95
N TYR A 134 8.90 -7.70 -5.40
CA TYR A 134 8.43 -8.91 -6.05
C TYR A 134 8.07 -8.68 -7.51
N HIS A 135 8.56 -9.57 -8.36
CA HIS A 135 8.05 -9.81 -9.71
C HIS A 135 6.98 -10.90 -9.68
N ASN A 136 6.10 -10.91 -10.68
CA ASN A 136 5.05 -11.91 -10.81
C ASN A 136 4.65 -12.15 -12.28
N ASP A 137 3.93 -13.24 -12.53
CA ASP A 137 3.45 -13.65 -13.87
C ASP A 137 1.97 -13.31 -14.13
N LEU A 138 1.30 -12.62 -13.20
CA LEU A 138 -0.12 -12.26 -13.29
C LEU A 138 -0.33 -10.83 -13.83
N ASP A 139 0.56 -9.91 -13.48
CA ASP A 139 0.60 -8.57 -14.02
C ASP A 139 2.04 -8.07 -14.25
N ASN A 140 2.17 -6.93 -14.94
CA ASN A 140 3.46 -6.32 -15.24
C ASN A 140 3.90 -5.33 -14.15
N LYS A 141 3.42 -5.48 -12.91
CA LYS A 141 3.74 -4.56 -11.82
C LYS A 141 4.68 -5.23 -10.83
N GLU A 142 5.47 -4.40 -10.17
CA GLU A 142 6.30 -4.83 -9.05
C GLU A 142 5.54 -4.61 -7.75
N HIS A 143 5.40 -5.64 -6.92
CA HIS A 143 4.71 -5.56 -5.64
C HIS A 143 5.71 -5.54 -4.49
N LEU A 144 5.30 -5.01 -3.33
CA LEU A 144 6.20 -4.85 -2.20
C LEU A 144 5.75 -5.70 -1.02
N ALA A 145 6.69 -6.24 -0.27
CA ALA A 145 6.46 -6.70 1.10
C ALA A 145 7.35 -5.90 2.06
N ILE A 146 6.71 -5.22 3.00
CA ILE A 146 7.37 -4.50 4.09
C ILE A 146 7.44 -5.44 5.28
N VAL A 147 8.64 -5.92 5.59
CA VAL A 147 8.88 -6.92 6.63
C VAL A 147 9.50 -6.24 7.84
N PHE A 148 8.95 -6.51 9.01
CA PHE A 148 9.41 -6.02 10.31
C PHE A 148 10.05 -7.16 11.10
N GLY A 149 11.28 -6.94 11.56
CA GLY A 149 12.13 -7.94 12.19
C GLY A 149 12.93 -8.79 11.20
N ASN A 150 13.72 -9.71 11.74
CA ASN A 150 14.67 -10.56 10.99
C ASN A 150 14.22 -12.02 10.79
N SER A 151 13.06 -12.39 11.35
CA SER A 151 12.56 -13.79 11.35
C SER A 151 11.94 -14.22 10.03
N ILE A 152 11.28 -13.30 9.32
CA ILE A 152 10.56 -13.59 8.07
C ILE A 152 11.51 -13.39 6.90
N ARG A 153 11.69 -14.42 6.07
CA ARG A 153 12.61 -14.42 4.93
C ARG A 153 11.95 -15.03 3.70
N SER A 154 12.30 -14.48 2.54
CA SER A 154 11.84 -14.97 1.23
C SER A 154 12.69 -16.14 0.75
N ARG A 155 12.03 -17.23 0.36
CA ARG A 155 12.68 -18.42 -0.22
C ARG A 155 13.30 -18.11 -1.57
N SER A 156 12.57 -17.43 -2.44
CA SER A 156 13.06 -17.04 -3.76
C SER A 156 14.23 -16.05 -3.69
N LEU A 157 14.22 -15.14 -2.69
CA LEU A 157 15.36 -14.27 -2.42
C LEU A 157 16.58 -15.09 -1.98
N ASP A 158 16.42 -16.01 -1.03
CA ASP A 158 17.52 -16.77 -0.48
C ASP A 158 18.00 -17.91 -1.41
N ALA A 159 17.27 -18.24 -2.48
CA ALA A 159 17.73 -19.19 -3.47
C ALA A 159 19.02 -18.71 -4.17
N VAL A 160 19.95 -19.64 -4.42
CA VAL A 160 21.18 -19.37 -5.18
C VAL A 160 20.82 -19.35 -6.67
N ARG A 161 21.22 -18.31 -7.39
CA ARG A 161 20.95 -18.20 -8.83
C ARG A 161 22.14 -18.71 -9.66
N PRO A 162 21.91 -19.37 -10.81
CA PRO A 162 23.00 -19.83 -11.68
C PRO A 162 23.91 -18.68 -12.12
N GLY A 163 25.22 -18.81 -11.89
CA GLY A 163 26.22 -17.79 -12.26
C GLY A 163 26.28 -16.57 -11.33
N GLU A 164 25.53 -16.57 -10.23
CA GLU A 164 25.53 -15.48 -9.23
C GLU A 164 26.82 -15.51 -8.39
N THR A 165 27.49 -14.36 -8.26
CA THR A 165 28.62 -14.21 -7.34
C THR A 165 28.13 -13.90 -5.91
N GLU A 166 28.99 -14.08 -4.89
CA GLU A 166 28.66 -13.66 -3.51
C GLU A 166 28.34 -12.16 -3.42
N MET A 167 28.99 -11.33 -4.24
CA MET A 167 28.71 -9.89 -4.27
C MET A 167 27.33 -9.61 -4.87
N ASP A 168 26.95 -10.26 -5.97
CA ASP A 168 25.63 -10.12 -6.59
C ASP A 168 24.53 -10.52 -5.59
N ARG A 169 24.75 -11.63 -4.88
CA ARG A 169 23.85 -12.12 -3.84
C ARG A 169 23.68 -11.12 -2.69
N MET A 170 24.76 -10.49 -2.25
CA MET A 170 24.71 -9.42 -1.23
C MET A 170 24.01 -8.15 -1.75
N ILE A 171 24.30 -7.72 -2.99
CA ILE A 171 23.67 -6.54 -3.64
C ILE A 171 22.16 -6.74 -3.77
N ARG A 172 21.74 -7.96 -4.13
CA ARG A 172 20.34 -8.36 -4.18
C ARG A 172 19.67 -8.39 -2.80
N GLY A 173 20.46 -8.35 -1.73
CA GLY A 173 19.96 -8.36 -0.38
C GLY A 173 19.78 -9.75 0.20
N ALA A 174 20.24 -10.82 -0.46
CA ALA A 174 20.15 -12.20 0.02
C ALA A 174 21.29 -12.53 1.00
N TYR A 175 21.31 -11.85 2.16
CA TYR A 175 22.33 -12.03 3.21
C TYR A 175 21.72 -12.21 4.60
N ILE A 176 22.52 -12.68 5.56
CA ILE A 176 22.13 -12.81 6.98
C ILE A 176 22.88 -11.77 7.82
N GLY A 177 22.20 -11.16 8.79
CA GLY A 177 22.77 -10.13 9.66
C GLY A 177 22.95 -8.78 8.95
N THR A 178 23.92 -7.98 9.40
CA THR A 178 24.10 -6.58 8.94
C THR A 178 25.23 -6.48 7.91
N LEU A 179 25.03 -5.72 6.84
CA LEU A 179 26.12 -5.42 5.89
C LEU A 179 27.12 -4.43 6.50
N ARG A 180 28.40 -4.63 6.18
CA ARG A 180 29.51 -3.78 6.60
C ARG A 180 30.47 -3.59 5.42
N PRO A 181 31.16 -2.44 5.29
CA PRO A 181 32.21 -2.28 4.30
C PRO A 181 33.25 -3.41 4.41
N GLY A 182 33.62 -4.02 3.28
CA GLY A 182 34.59 -5.12 3.23
C GLY A 182 34.04 -6.53 3.50
N ARG A 183 32.72 -6.68 3.69
CA ARG A 183 32.09 -8.00 3.78
C ARG A 183 32.21 -8.78 2.46
N VAL A 184 32.56 -10.07 2.56
CA VAL A 184 32.82 -10.95 1.39
C VAL A 184 31.89 -12.15 1.30
N SER A 185 31.08 -12.41 2.33
CA SER A 185 30.18 -13.57 2.40
C SER A 185 28.76 -13.11 2.74
N SER A 186 27.78 -13.63 2.00
CA SER A 186 26.36 -13.43 2.27
C SER A 186 25.85 -14.23 3.49
N TRP A 187 26.60 -15.25 3.91
CA TRP A 187 26.26 -16.15 5.02
C TRP A 187 26.70 -15.59 6.38
N TYR A 188 26.39 -16.31 7.46
CA TYR A 188 26.64 -15.88 8.84
C TYR A 188 28.12 -15.54 9.09
N ASP A 189 28.38 -14.45 9.81
CA ASP A 189 29.73 -14.11 10.28
C ASP A 189 30.05 -14.95 11.52
N SER A 190 30.81 -16.04 11.38
CA SER A 190 31.33 -16.82 12.52
C SER A 190 32.26 -16.00 13.44
N SER A 191 32.61 -14.76 13.09
CA SER A 191 33.57 -13.91 13.78
C SER A 191 32.97 -13.02 14.88
N ALA A 192 31.65 -12.95 15.04
CA ALA A 192 31.03 -12.12 16.09
C ALA A 192 31.04 -12.75 17.50
N ASN A 193 31.45 -14.02 17.63
CA ASN A 193 31.56 -14.72 18.92
C ASN A 193 33.00 -14.77 19.47
N THR A 194 33.97 -14.11 18.83
CA THR A 194 35.39 -14.22 19.20
C THR A 194 35.94 -12.99 19.96
N GLU A 195 35.09 -12.04 20.35
CA GLU A 195 35.51 -10.86 21.14
C GLU A 195 35.16 -10.95 22.64
N SER A 196 34.75 -12.12 23.13
CA SER A 196 34.46 -12.35 24.57
C SER A 196 35.23 -13.52 25.21
N ALA A 197 36.25 -14.06 24.54
CA ALA A 197 37.06 -15.15 25.10
C ALA A 197 38.55 -14.99 24.75
N SER A 198 39.20 -13.98 25.32
CA SER A 198 40.65 -13.90 25.38
C SER A 198 41.15 -14.37 26.76
N SER A 199 41.43 -15.67 26.88
CA SER A 199 42.57 -16.21 27.65
C SER A 199 42.52 -17.74 27.71
N GLY A 200 43.45 -18.40 27.02
CA GLY A 200 43.63 -19.85 27.12
C GLY A 200 44.40 -20.42 25.94
N GLN A 201 45.73 -20.44 26.06
CA GLN A 201 46.62 -21.14 25.13
C GLN A 201 46.27 -22.64 25.05
N GLY A 202 46.19 -23.20 23.85
CA GLY A 202 46.07 -24.64 23.64
C GLY A 202 46.24 -25.01 22.16
N ARG A 203 47.29 -25.78 21.88
CA ARG A 203 47.77 -26.19 20.56
C ARG A 203 47.28 -27.62 20.25
N SER A 204 46.59 -27.86 19.13
CA SER A 204 46.51 -29.20 18.49
C SER A 204 45.79 -29.22 17.13
N THR A 205 46.58 -29.50 16.08
CA THR A 205 46.39 -30.35 14.87
C THR A 205 45.09 -30.38 14.04
N PRO A 206 45.19 -30.46 12.68
CA PRO A 206 44.08 -30.65 11.77
C PRO A 206 43.87 -32.14 11.42
N ASP A 207 42.70 -32.70 11.72
CA ASP A 207 42.11 -33.87 11.04
C ASP A 207 40.80 -34.29 11.73
N ALA A 208 39.65 -34.03 11.10
CA ALA A 208 38.40 -34.82 11.18
C ALA A 208 37.24 -34.09 10.45
N PRO A 209 36.28 -34.84 9.85
CA PRO A 209 35.44 -34.34 8.78
C PRO A 209 34.28 -33.47 9.26
N VAL A 210 33.91 -32.52 8.41
CA VAL A 210 32.76 -31.61 8.53
C VAL A 210 31.48 -32.44 8.64
N SER A 211 30.99 -32.64 9.86
CA SER A 211 29.63 -33.13 10.09
C SER A 211 28.65 -32.01 9.79
N SER A 212 27.78 -32.27 8.82
CA SER A 212 26.52 -31.59 8.53
C SER A 212 25.77 -31.14 9.79
N GLN A 213 25.98 -29.89 10.21
CA GLN A 213 25.12 -29.17 11.14
C GLN A 213 24.50 -27.98 10.41
N THR A 214 23.67 -28.28 9.40
CA THR A 214 22.98 -27.26 8.59
C THR A 214 21.51 -27.07 8.99
N SER A 215 21.07 -27.48 10.18
CA SER A 215 19.63 -27.54 10.46
C SER A 215 19.18 -27.19 11.89
N GLU A 216 19.83 -26.25 12.60
CA GLU A 216 19.35 -25.89 13.97
C GLU A 216 19.30 -24.40 14.31
N LEU A 217 19.59 -23.47 13.40
CA LEU A 217 19.56 -22.02 13.69
C LEU A 217 18.62 -21.25 12.74
N ALA A 218 17.33 -21.60 12.77
CA ALA A 218 16.26 -20.76 12.18
C ALA A 218 14.87 -20.98 12.82
N GLN A 219 14.78 -21.60 13.99
CA GLN A 219 13.53 -21.73 14.73
C GLN A 219 13.63 -20.93 16.03
N SER A 220 13.49 -19.60 15.90
CA SER A 220 13.09 -18.78 17.04
C SER A 220 11.66 -19.20 17.39
N SER A 221 11.54 -20.07 18.39
CA SER A 221 10.32 -20.63 18.95
C SER A 221 9.53 -19.58 19.75
N THR A 222 9.14 -18.49 19.09
CA THR A 222 8.03 -17.69 19.61
C THR A 222 6.74 -18.39 19.17
N ASN A 223 5.97 -18.91 20.12
CA ASN A 223 4.74 -19.67 19.88
C ASN A 223 3.57 -18.79 19.36
N GLN A 224 3.88 -17.66 18.73
CA GLN A 224 2.93 -16.67 18.26
C GLN A 224 3.02 -16.54 16.75
N ALA A 225 1.85 -16.39 16.12
CA ALA A 225 1.76 -16.19 14.68
C ALA A 225 2.14 -14.75 14.32
N PRO A 226 2.89 -14.50 13.23
CA PRO A 226 3.25 -13.15 12.81
C PRO A 226 2.01 -12.33 12.43
N LEU A 227 2.10 -11.01 12.66
CA LEU A 227 1.04 -10.08 12.29
C LEU A 227 1.16 -9.73 10.80
N VAL A 228 0.09 -9.93 10.04
CA VAL A 228 0.06 -9.73 8.60
C VAL A 228 -0.97 -8.68 8.23
N ARG A 229 -0.60 -7.76 7.36
CA ARG A 229 -1.51 -6.81 6.73
C ARG A 229 -1.38 -6.94 5.22
N ILE A 230 -2.48 -7.22 4.53
CA ILE A 230 -2.50 -7.00 3.08
C ILE A 230 -3.00 -5.58 2.86
N HIS A 231 -2.23 -4.76 2.18
CA HIS A 231 -2.56 -3.38 1.88
C HIS A 231 -2.74 -3.22 0.37
N SER A 232 -3.80 -2.53 -0.04
CA SER A 232 -4.00 -2.18 -1.45
C SER A 232 -3.63 -0.72 -1.59
N GLU A 233 -2.70 -0.42 -2.50
CA GLU A 233 -2.24 0.93 -2.81
C GLU A 233 -3.40 1.92 -2.91
N CYS A 234 -3.22 3.05 -2.23
CA CYS A 234 -4.11 4.20 -2.26
C CYS A 234 -3.27 5.47 -2.20
N TYR A 235 -2.76 5.90 -3.34
CA TYR A 235 -1.90 7.07 -3.52
C TYR A 235 -2.47 8.32 -2.85
N THR A 236 -3.76 8.59 -3.02
CA THR A 236 -4.41 9.77 -2.45
C THR A 236 -4.41 9.76 -0.92
N GLY A 237 -4.63 8.60 -0.30
CA GLY A 237 -4.68 8.48 1.16
C GLY A 237 -3.29 8.41 1.79
N GLU A 238 -2.36 7.71 1.14
CA GLU A 238 -1.03 7.42 1.68
C GLU A 238 -0.03 8.55 1.42
N THR A 239 -0.09 9.16 0.23
CA THR A 239 0.91 10.14 -0.21
C THR A 239 0.37 11.56 -0.22
N ALA A 240 -0.92 11.74 -0.56
CA ALA A 240 -1.52 13.06 -0.71
C ALA A 240 -2.38 13.50 0.49
N TRP A 241 -2.28 12.80 1.63
CA TRP A 241 -2.97 13.13 2.89
C TRP A 241 -4.50 13.33 2.74
N SER A 242 -5.13 12.59 1.83
CA SER A 242 -6.55 12.74 1.54
C SER A 242 -7.42 12.35 2.74
N ALA A 243 -8.34 13.24 3.11
CA ALA A 243 -9.38 12.99 4.10
C ALA A 243 -10.65 12.33 3.51
N ARG A 244 -10.58 11.77 2.28
CA ARG A 244 -11.68 11.01 1.66
C ARG A 244 -11.73 9.55 2.09
N CYS A 245 -10.60 9.02 2.55
CA CYS A 245 -10.46 7.63 2.94
C CYS A 245 -9.49 7.48 4.12
N ASP A 246 -9.59 6.36 4.82
CA ASP A 246 -8.73 6.02 5.94
C ASP A 246 -7.48 5.20 5.54
N CYS A 247 -7.17 5.09 4.25
CA CYS A 247 -6.11 4.20 3.76
C CYS A 247 -4.71 4.53 4.28
N GLY A 248 -4.37 5.83 4.37
CA GLY A 248 -3.08 6.27 4.92
C GLY A 248 -2.96 5.91 6.40
N GLU A 249 -3.97 6.27 7.19
CA GLU A 249 -4.05 5.93 8.62
C GLU A 249 -3.94 4.42 8.86
N GLN A 250 -4.58 3.60 8.04
CA GLN A 250 -4.50 2.14 8.14
C GLN A 250 -3.09 1.59 7.83
N LEU A 251 -2.35 2.21 6.90
CA LEU A 251 -0.98 1.81 6.59
C LEU A 251 -0.04 2.19 7.74
N ASP A 252 -0.16 3.42 8.24
CA ASP A 252 0.63 3.93 9.36
C ASP A 252 0.41 3.12 10.63
N GLU A 253 -0.86 2.81 10.97
CA GLU A 253 -1.17 2.01 12.16
C GLU A 253 -0.66 0.57 12.02
N ALA A 254 -0.74 -0.03 10.83
CA ALA A 254 -0.14 -1.35 10.59
C ALA A 254 1.37 -1.33 10.83
N ALA A 255 2.07 -0.33 10.27
CA ALA A 255 3.50 -0.18 10.46
C ALA A 255 3.86 0.09 11.92
N ARG A 256 3.08 0.92 12.62
CA ARG A 256 3.26 1.21 14.05
C ARG A 256 3.12 -0.05 14.90
N LEU A 257 2.06 -0.84 14.69
CA LEU A 257 1.83 -2.09 15.43
C LEU A 257 2.93 -3.13 15.19
N MET A 258 3.51 -3.17 13.99
CA MET A 258 4.57 -4.12 13.66
C MET A 258 5.97 -3.65 14.08
N SER A 259 6.19 -2.34 14.24
CA SER A 259 7.51 -1.76 14.52
C SER A 259 7.82 -1.54 16.00
N LEU A 260 6.83 -1.37 16.86
CA LEU A 260 7.07 -1.04 18.27
C LEU A 260 7.43 -2.26 19.12
N PRO A 261 8.40 -2.17 20.06
CA PRO A 261 8.64 -3.23 21.04
C PRO A 261 7.40 -3.54 21.87
N MET A 262 7.24 -4.81 22.27
CA MET A 262 6.05 -5.25 23.00
C MET A 262 5.84 -4.51 24.33
N GLU A 263 6.92 -4.10 25.00
CA GLU A 263 6.86 -3.29 26.24
C GLU A 263 6.16 -1.95 25.99
N THR A 264 6.60 -1.20 24.98
CA THR A 264 5.99 0.07 24.58
C THR A 264 4.55 -0.10 24.13
N LEU A 265 4.25 -1.19 23.41
CA LEU A 265 2.88 -1.51 23.00
C LEU A 265 1.97 -1.77 24.21
N ASN A 266 2.44 -2.50 25.23
CA ASN A 266 1.69 -2.78 26.46
C ASN A 266 1.49 -1.54 27.34
N GLU A 267 2.46 -0.63 27.40
CA GLU A 267 2.33 0.67 28.07
C GLU A 267 1.25 1.53 27.40
N VAL A 268 1.26 1.62 26.06
CA VAL A 268 0.22 2.35 25.31
C VAL A 268 -1.14 1.67 25.44
N ALA A 269 -1.16 0.33 25.46
CA ALA A 269 -2.36 -0.49 25.60
C ALA A 269 -3.05 -0.29 26.96
N SER A 270 -2.27 -0.32 28.04
CA SER A 270 -2.75 -0.15 29.41
C SER A 270 -3.30 1.25 29.69
N GLN A 271 -2.84 2.26 28.94
CA GLN A 271 -3.42 3.60 28.98
C GLN A 271 -4.74 3.72 28.20
N GLN A 272 -5.07 2.75 27.34
CA GLN A 272 -6.22 2.81 26.43
C GLN A 272 -7.21 1.65 26.61
N ASP A 273 -7.06 0.77 27.61
CA ASP A 273 -7.88 -0.45 27.81
C ASP A 273 -8.03 -1.30 26.52
N LEU A 274 -6.96 -1.39 25.73
CA LEU A 274 -6.97 -2.08 24.43
C LEU A 274 -6.07 -3.31 24.46
N SER A 275 -6.51 -4.41 23.84
CA SER A 275 -5.63 -5.53 23.54
C SER A 275 -4.74 -5.18 22.34
N VAL A 276 -3.42 -5.15 22.52
CA VAL A 276 -2.47 -4.84 21.44
C VAL A 276 -1.80 -6.11 20.93
N PRO A 277 -1.77 -6.35 19.61
CA PRO A 277 -1.13 -7.53 19.06
C PRO A 277 0.38 -7.49 19.29
N SER A 278 0.94 -8.58 19.84
CA SER A 278 2.39 -8.81 19.91
C SER A 278 3.02 -8.78 18.52
N ASN A 279 4.24 -8.25 18.38
CA ASN A 279 5.07 -8.37 17.18
C ASN A 279 6.32 -9.24 17.41
N ALA A 280 6.35 -10.04 18.48
CA ALA A 280 7.51 -10.86 18.86
C ALA A 280 7.96 -11.84 17.76
N SER A 281 7.05 -12.26 16.88
CA SER A 281 7.31 -13.17 15.77
C SER A 281 7.59 -12.45 14.44
N GLY A 282 7.68 -11.11 14.48
CA GLY A 282 7.77 -10.25 13.31
C GLY A 282 6.40 -9.84 12.76
N GLY A 283 6.44 -9.01 11.71
CA GLY A 283 5.25 -8.55 11.01
C GLY A 283 5.51 -8.34 9.53
N VAL A 284 4.46 -8.42 8.71
CA VAL A 284 4.57 -8.12 7.27
C VAL A 284 3.37 -7.35 6.76
N ILE A 285 3.66 -6.32 5.97
CA ILE A 285 2.68 -5.63 5.14
C ILE A 285 2.92 -6.03 3.69
N ILE A 286 2.00 -6.78 3.09
CA ILE A 286 1.99 -7.03 1.65
C ILE A 286 1.33 -5.84 0.98
N TYR A 287 2.12 -5.01 0.32
CA TYR A 287 1.68 -3.83 -0.38
C TYR A 287 1.42 -4.15 -1.86
N LEU A 288 0.14 -4.28 -2.20
CA LEU A 288 -0.30 -4.60 -3.56
C LEU A 288 -0.61 -3.34 -4.35
N ARG A 289 0.06 -3.16 -5.49
CA ARG A 289 -0.13 -2.03 -6.42
C ARG A 289 -1.39 -2.13 -7.29
N GLN A 290 -2.53 -2.21 -6.61
CA GLN A 290 -3.86 -2.34 -7.21
C GLN A 290 -4.76 -1.17 -6.81
N GLU A 291 -4.32 0.03 -7.16
CA GLU A 291 -5.03 1.30 -6.93
C GLU A 291 -6.50 1.28 -7.38
N GLY A 292 -7.35 2.01 -6.65
CA GLY A 292 -8.76 2.20 -7.00
C GLY A 292 -9.60 0.94 -6.90
N ARG A 293 -9.18 -0.07 -6.12
CA ARG A 293 -9.78 -1.42 -6.14
C ARG A 293 -9.59 -2.13 -7.49
N GLY A 294 -8.44 -1.91 -8.12
CA GLY A 294 -8.05 -2.56 -9.37
C GLY A 294 -8.41 -1.79 -10.64
N ILE A 295 -9.13 -0.66 -10.55
CA ILE A 295 -9.48 0.17 -11.72
C ILE A 295 -8.40 1.21 -12.06
N GLY A 296 -7.46 1.46 -11.16
CA GLY A 296 -6.37 2.43 -11.33
C GLY A 296 -6.69 3.85 -10.86
N LEU A 297 -5.65 4.68 -10.79
CA LEU A 297 -5.72 6.04 -10.23
C LEU A 297 -6.60 6.98 -11.07
N GLY A 298 -6.44 6.96 -12.40
CA GLY A 298 -7.19 7.87 -13.28
C GLY A 298 -8.70 7.69 -13.16
N GLU A 299 -9.16 6.43 -13.17
CA GLU A 299 -10.58 6.10 -13.03
C GLU A 299 -11.10 6.39 -11.61
N LYS A 300 -10.28 6.19 -10.59
CA LYS A 300 -10.60 6.61 -9.22
C LYS A 300 -10.83 8.12 -9.11
N LEU A 301 -9.99 8.94 -9.74
CA LEU A 301 -10.16 10.40 -9.74
C LEU A 301 -11.41 10.83 -10.53
N LYS A 302 -11.76 10.14 -11.62
CA LYS A 302 -13.05 10.36 -12.30
C LYS A 302 -14.22 10.03 -11.37
N ALA A 303 -14.15 8.90 -10.65
CA ALA A 303 -15.19 8.51 -9.70
C ALA A 303 -15.33 9.52 -8.55
N TYR A 304 -14.24 10.15 -8.13
CA TYR A 304 -14.25 11.26 -7.17
C TYR A 304 -14.99 12.48 -7.70
N ASN A 305 -14.71 12.89 -8.94
CA ASN A 305 -15.42 14.01 -9.55
C ASN A 305 -16.93 13.74 -9.66
N LEU A 306 -17.34 12.51 -9.99
CA LEU A 306 -18.76 12.13 -10.02
C LEU A 306 -19.39 12.16 -8.62
N GLN A 307 -18.64 11.79 -7.59
CA GLN A 307 -19.11 11.91 -6.20
C GLN A 307 -19.28 13.36 -5.77
N ASP A 308 -18.35 14.24 -6.17
CA ASP A 308 -18.44 15.68 -5.92
C ASP A 308 -19.62 16.33 -6.68
N LEU A 309 -20.06 15.70 -7.78
CA LEU A 309 -21.28 16.06 -8.52
C LEU A 309 -22.56 15.43 -7.95
N GLY A 310 -22.47 14.71 -6.82
CA GLY A 310 -23.61 14.17 -6.08
C GLY A 310 -23.89 12.67 -6.27
N SER A 311 -23.13 11.95 -7.09
CA SER A 311 -23.29 10.50 -7.23
C SER A 311 -22.79 9.76 -5.99
N ASP A 312 -23.45 8.66 -5.60
CA ASP A 312 -22.88 7.80 -4.56
C ASP A 312 -21.68 6.99 -5.08
N THR A 313 -20.87 6.40 -4.20
CA THR A 313 -19.66 5.64 -4.62
C THR A 313 -19.98 4.45 -5.52
N VAL A 314 -21.14 3.82 -5.38
CA VAL A 314 -21.55 2.69 -6.24
C VAL A 314 -22.03 3.20 -7.58
N GLU A 315 -22.85 4.25 -7.58
CA GLU A 315 -23.36 4.93 -8.78
C GLU A 315 -22.22 5.47 -9.64
N ALA A 316 -21.24 6.15 -9.03
CA ALA A 316 -20.06 6.65 -9.75
C ALA A 316 -19.29 5.52 -10.46
N ASN A 317 -19.15 4.35 -9.84
CA ASN A 317 -18.51 3.19 -10.47
C ASN A 317 -19.37 2.60 -11.60
N LEU A 318 -20.69 2.52 -11.43
CA LEU A 318 -21.61 2.05 -12.46
C LEU A 318 -21.62 2.97 -13.68
N LEU A 319 -21.61 4.29 -13.48
CA LEU A 319 -21.50 5.30 -14.55
C LEU A 319 -20.21 5.13 -15.35
N LEU A 320 -19.11 4.79 -14.68
CA LEU A 320 -17.82 4.48 -15.31
C LEU A 320 -17.70 3.04 -15.82
N ARG A 321 -18.75 2.22 -15.68
CA ARG A 321 -18.82 0.80 -16.07
C ARG A 321 -17.78 -0.09 -15.38
N HIS A 322 -17.39 0.28 -14.16
CA HIS A 322 -16.44 -0.48 -13.35
C HIS A 322 -17.17 -1.42 -12.38
N PRO A 323 -16.59 -2.60 -12.06
CA PRO A 323 -17.10 -3.43 -10.97
C PRO A 323 -16.88 -2.73 -9.62
N ALA A 324 -17.68 -3.09 -8.61
CA ALA A 324 -17.53 -2.53 -7.25
C ALA A 324 -16.18 -2.89 -6.59
N ASP A 325 -15.59 -4.01 -6.99
CA ASP A 325 -14.25 -4.45 -6.59
C ASP A 325 -13.67 -5.36 -7.67
N ALA A 326 -12.55 -4.97 -8.30
CA ALA A 326 -11.85 -5.76 -9.31
C ALA A 326 -10.62 -6.49 -8.76
N ARG A 327 -10.37 -6.41 -7.44
CA ARG A 327 -9.13 -6.92 -6.85
C ARG A 327 -9.10 -8.43 -6.78
N SER A 328 -7.89 -8.96 -6.89
CA SER A 328 -7.55 -10.34 -6.56
C SER A 328 -6.49 -10.35 -5.46
N TYR A 329 -6.58 -11.32 -4.55
CA TYR A 329 -5.64 -11.48 -3.45
C TYR A 329 -4.73 -12.69 -3.59
N GLY A 330 -4.85 -13.47 -4.67
CA GLY A 330 -3.98 -14.64 -4.90
C GLY A 330 -2.50 -14.28 -4.98
N LEU A 331 -2.17 -13.09 -5.50
CA LEU A 331 -0.79 -12.58 -5.50
C LEU A 331 -0.26 -12.36 -4.07
N ALA A 332 -1.10 -11.85 -3.16
CA ALA A 332 -0.72 -11.71 -1.75
C ALA A 332 -0.49 -13.08 -1.10
N THR A 333 -1.34 -14.06 -1.37
CA THR A 333 -1.16 -15.44 -0.87
C THR A 333 0.16 -16.02 -1.36
N ALA A 334 0.49 -15.88 -2.65
CA ALA A 334 1.76 -16.35 -3.22
C ALA A 334 2.97 -15.69 -2.56
N MET A 335 2.93 -14.36 -2.35
CA MET A 335 4.01 -13.64 -1.65
C MET A 335 4.17 -14.11 -0.19
N LEU A 336 3.07 -14.35 0.53
CA LEU A 336 3.14 -14.88 1.91
C LEU A 336 3.77 -16.27 1.94
N VAL A 337 3.40 -17.15 1.00
CA VAL A 337 3.98 -18.48 0.86
C VAL A 337 5.48 -18.38 0.58
N ASP A 338 5.92 -17.49 -0.32
CA ASP A 338 7.35 -17.29 -0.59
C ASP A 338 8.11 -16.76 0.65
N LEU A 339 7.48 -15.90 1.46
CA LEU A 339 8.01 -15.43 2.75
C LEU A 339 8.02 -16.50 3.87
N GLY A 340 7.69 -17.75 3.56
CA GLY A 340 7.67 -18.85 4.53
C GLY A 340 6.46 -18.80 5.48
N LEU A 341 5.41 -18.05 5.15
CA LEU A 341 4.18 -17.94 5.95
C LEU A 341 3.05 -18.86 5.45
N GLY A 342 3.35 -19.73 4.47
CA GLY A 342 2.45 -20.77 4.00
C GLY A 342 2.37 -21.96 4.96
N VAL A 343 1.37 -22.84 4.76
CA VAL A 343 1.17 -24.03 5.62
C VAL A 343 2.36 -25.00 5.57
N ASP A 344 3.14 -24.95 4.51
CA ASP A 344 4.34 -25.76 4.31
C ASP A 344 5.48 -25.40 5.29
N SER A 345 5.57 -24.12 5.66
CA SER A 345 6.67 -23.59 6.48
C SER A 345 6.20 -23.07 7.85
N ASN A 346 4.94 -22.69 7.99
CA ASN A 346 4.39 -22.08 9.19
C ASN A 346 3.10 -22.77 9.66
N PRO A 347 3.20 -23.82 10.51
CA PRO A 347 2.03 -24.53 11.03
C PRO A 347 1.19 -23.69 12.00
N HIS A 348 1.73 -22.59 12.53
CA HIS A 348 1.04 -21.71 13.48
C HIS A 348 0.11 -20.69 12.80
N GLY A 349 0.19 -20.58 11.47
CA GLY A 349 -0.62 -19.65 10.67
C GLY A 349 -0.23 -18.18 10.88
N ILE A 350 -1.12 -17.28 10.46
CA ILE A 350 -0.94 -15.83 10.54
C ILE A 350 -2.06 -15.17 11.35
N ARG A 351 -1.78 -13.99 11.90
CA ARG A 351 -2.82 -13.09 12.44
C ARG A 351 -3.06 -11.97 11.43
N LEU A 352 -4.26 -11.91 10.85
CA LEU A 352 -4.56 -11.01 9.75
C LEU A 352 -5.22 -9.72 10.25
N LEU A 353 -4.57 -8.59 10.03
CA LEU A 353 -5.05 -7.25 10.38
C LEU A 353 -6.04 -6.73 9.32
N THR A 354 -7.33 -7.03 9.52
CA THR A 354 -8.39 -6.68 8.57
C THR A 354 -9.79 -6.57 9.17
N ASN A 355 -10.59 -5.70 8.57
CA ASN A 355 -12.03 -5.57 8.84
C ASN A 355 -12.88 -6.23 7.75
N ASN A 356 -12.27 -6.70 6.66
CA ASN A 356 -13.01 -7.29 5.54
C ASN A 356 -13.02 -8.83 5.70
N PRO A 357 -14.18 -9.45 5.99
CA PRO A 357 -14.28 -10.91 6.09
C PRO A 357 -13.97 -11.63 4.78
N ASP A 358 -14.32 -11.06 3.63
CA ASP A 358 -14.03 -11.66 2.32
C ASP A 358 -12.53 -11.74 2.08
N LYS A 359 -11.78 -10.78 2.63
CA LYS A 359 -10.32 -10.75 2.52
C LYS A 359 -9.66 -11.88 3.29
N ILE A 360 -10.26 -12.34 4.38
CA ILE A 360 -9.76 -13.49 5.14
C ILE A 360 -9.77 -14.71 4.23
N ARG A 361 -10.94 -15.04 3.66
CA ARG A 361 -11.09 -16.18 2.73
C ARG A 361 -10.19 -16.04 1.50
N ALA A 362 -10.06 -14.84 0.96
CA ALA A 362 -9.25 -14.60 -0.22
C ALA A 362 -7.75 -14.77 0.03
N VAL A 363 -7.26 -14.44 1.22
CA VAL A 363 -5.85 -14.59 1.61
C VAL A 363 -5.50 -16.03 1.92
N GLU A 364 -6.43 -16.82 2.48
CA GLU A 364 -6.19 -18.25 2.70
C GLU A 364 -5.86 -18.99 1.39
N GLY A 365 -6.37 -18.50 0.26
CA GLY A 365 -6.11 -19.06 -1.07
C GLY A 365 -7.05 -20.23 -1.42
N PRO A 366 -7.02 -20.69 -2.68
CA PRO A 366 -7.95 -21.71 -3.16
C PRO A 366 -7.77 -23.06 -2.45
N ASN A 367 -6.56 -23.41 -2.03
CA ASN A 367 -6.25 -24.67 -1.33
C ASN A 367 -5.84 -24.47 0.13
N ARG A 368 -6.15 -23.30 0.71
CA ARG A 368 -5.72 -22.90 2.07
C ARG A 368 -4.20 -22.88 2.23
N GLU A 369 -3.49 -22.36 1.23
CA GLU A 369 -2.04 -22.22 1.22
C GLU A 369 -1.52 -21.35 2.39
N VAL A 370 -2.37 -20.50 2.94
CA VAL A 370 -2.11 -19.73 4.17
C VAL A 370 -3.26 -19.99 5.16
N VAL A 371 -2.94 -20.15 6.45
CA VAL A 371 -3.93 -20.32 7.51
C VAL A 371 -4.08 -19.03 8.30
N VAL A 372 -5.27 -18.43 8.32
CA VAL A 372 -5.56 -17.27 9.17
C VAL A 372 -6.06 -17.77 10.53
N LYS A 373 -5.19 -17.73 11.55
CA LYS A 373 -5.51 -18.19 12.91
C LYS A 373 -6.40 -17.20 13.66
N GLU A 374 -6.17 -15.92 13.43
CA GLU A 374 -6.85 -14.84 14.15
C GLU A 374 -7.07 -13.66 13.20
N ARG A 375 -8.23 -13.04 13.29
CA ARG A 375 -8.47 -11.72 12.70
C ARG A 375 -8.20 -10.67 13.76
N VAL A 376 -7.29 -9.75 13.47
CA VAL A 376 -7.06 -8.55 14.29
C VAL A 376 -7.84 -7.39 13.66
N PRO A 377 -8.75 -6.72 14.40
CA PRO A 377 -9.50 -5.59 13.87
C PRO A 377 -8.60 -4.38 13.63
N MET A 378 -8.87 -3.64 12.56
CA MET A 378 -8.21 -2.36 12.22
C MET A 378 -9.19 -1.21 12.48
N VAL A 379 -9.43 -0.89 13.75
CA VAL A 379 -10.40 0.15 14.11
C VAL A 379 -9.81 1.54 13.82
N PRO A 380 -10.55 2.45 13.14
CA PRO A 380 -10.10 3.82 12.92
C PRO A 380 -9.66 4.51 14.21
N LEU A 381 -8.56 5.27 14.17
CA LEU A 381 -7.99 5.95 15.35
C LEU A 381 -8.97 6.97 15.94
N ALA A 382 -9.71 7.66 15.07
CA ALA A 382 -10.77 8.59 15.49
C ALA A 382 -11.82 7.91 16.37
N TRP A 383 -12.16 6.64 16.11
CA TRP A 383 -13.16 5.93 16.89
C TRP A 383 -12.59 5.42 18.21
N ARG A 384 -11.35 4.92 18.19
CA ARG A 384 -10.65 4.47 19.40
C ARG A 384 -10.40 5.59 20.40
N THR A 385 -10.12 6.79 19.91
CA THR A 385 -9.71 7.92 20.75
C THR A 385 -10.82 8.92 21.04
N GLY A 386 -12.04 8.65 20.58
CA GLY A 386 -13.17 9.58 20.70
C GLY A 386 -12.93 10.90 19.95
N GLY A 387 -12.28 10.84 18.79
CA GLY A 387 -11.99 11.98 17.92
C GLY A 387 -10.78 12.82 18.31
N LYS A 388 -9.99 12.40 19.32
CA LYS A 388 -8.79 13.14 19.75
C LYS A 388 -7.62 12.98 18.77
N MET A 389 -7.54 11.83 18.11
CA MET A 389 -6.49 11.47 17.15
C MET A 389 -7.13 10.88 15.89
N GLY A 390 -6.37 10.87 14.79
CA GLY A 390 -6.81 10.29 13.52
C GLY A 390 -7.60 11.27 12.65
N ILE A 391 -8.06 10.78 11.50
CA ILE A 391 -8.74 11.62 10.50
C ILE A 391 -10.23 11.71 10.83
N THR A 392 -10.72 12.94 11.05
CA THR A 392 -12.15 13.25 11.21
C THR A 392 -12.62 14.13 10.06
N SER A 393 -13.47 13.60 9.19
CA SER A 393 -14.12 14.36 8.12
C SER A 393 -15.45 13.72 7.74
N THR A 394 -16.36 14.53 7.19
CA THR A 394 -17.64 14.05 6.65
C THR A 394 -17.45 13.06 5.50
N GLU A 395 -16.40 13.26 4.68
CA GLU A 395 -16.05 12.38 3.57
C GLU A 395 -15.63 10.98 4.07
N VAL A 396 -14.71 10.90 5.05
CA VAL A 396 -14.27 9.63 5.65
C VAL A 396 -15.42 8.91 6.35
N GLU A 397 -16.27 9.63 7.07
CA GLU A 397 -17.44 9.03 7.73
C GLU A 397 -18.42 8.43 6.72
N GLY A 398 -18.71 9.14 5.61
CA GLY A 398 -19.55 8.63 4.53
C GLY A 398 -18.95 7.39 3.87
N TYR A 399 -17.63 7.40 3.65
CA TYR A 399 -16.90 6.26 3.12
C TYR A 399 -16.92 5.04 4.04
N LEU A 400 -16.65 5.22 5.34
CA LEU A 400 -16.70 4.15 6.34
C LEU A 400 -18.13 3.59 6.49
N ARG A 401 -19.14 4.45 6.50
CA ARG A 401 -20.55 4.04 6.52
C ARG A 401 -20.87 3.13 5.33
N THR A 402 -20.42 3.51 4.14
CA THR A 402 -20.61 2.71 2.92
C THR A 402 -19.92 1.34 3.01
N LYS A 403 -18.70 1.27 3.57
CA LYS A 403 -18.00 0.00 3.80
C LYS A 403 -18.78 -0.95 4.73
N ILE A 404 -19.43 -0.41 5.76
CA ILE A 404 -20.20 -1.21 6.72
C ILE A 404 -21.52 -1.64 6.09
N SER A 405 -22.31 -0.69 5.58
CA SER A 405 -23.69 -0.94 5.15
C SER A 405 -23.79 -1.69 3.83
N LYS A 406 -22.92 -1.36 2.86
CA LYS A 406 -22.96 -1.93 1.51
C LYS A 406 -21.92 -3.04 1.28
N MET A 407 -20.86 -3.12 2.09
CA MET A 407 -19.74 -4.04 1.88
C MET A 407 -19.41 -4.91 3.11
N GLY A 408 -20.25 -4.89 4.15
CA GLY A 408 -20.20 -5.75 5.34
C GLY A 408 -18.86 -5.84 6.06
N HIS A 409 -18.14 -4.72 6.14
CA HIS A 409 -16.93 -4.66 6.95
C HIS A 409 -17.26 -4.77 8.44
N MET A 410 -16.50 -5.61 9.15
CA MET A 410 -16.58 -5.80 10.61
C MET A 410 -15.59 -4.86 11.28
N LEU A 411 -16.09 -3.75 11.82
CA LEU A 411 -15.27 -2.75 12.54
C LEU A 411 -15.22 -2.98 14.06
N GLN A 412 -15.75 -4.11 14.54
CA GLN A 412 -15.71 -4.56 15.93
C GLN A 412 -14.62 -5.61 16.12
#